data_AF-A0A102YD40-F1
#
_entry.id   AF-A0A102YD40-F1
#
_cell.length_a   1.000
_cell.length_b   1.000
_cell.length_c   1.000
_cell.angle_alpha   90.00
_cell.angle_beta   90.00
_cell.angle_gamma   90.00
#
_symmetry.space_group_name_H-M   'P 1'
#
loop_
_entity.id
_entity.type
_entity.pdbx_description
1 polymer ?
#
loop_
_entity_poly.entity_id
_entity_poly.type
_entity_poly.pdbx_seq_one_letter_code
_entity_poly.pdbx_strand_id
1 'polypeptide(L)'
;MRQPEPVVLSALEVCNQLIHYYWMETLSEGRAFTSMLVFSDYKRHTWAYEIRIEDLLQLFSVFGDDSSAVVGTESKWDNKKQDYVVTKAWGPGDSLAD
;
A
#
# COMPACT_ATOMS: atom_id res chain seq x y z
N MET A 1 -17.25 17.05 -6.46
CA MET A 1 -16.93 16.12 -7.58
C MET A 1 -18.18 15.30 -7.85
N ARG A 2 -18.63 15.13 -9.09
CA ARG A 2 -19.96 14.52 -9.34
C ARG A 2 -19.96 12.99 -9.40
N GLN A 3 -18.84 12.33 -9.73
CA GLN A 3 -18.66 10.86 -9.63
C GLN A 3 -17.15 10.55 -9.53
N PRO A 4 -16.69 9.68 -8.61
CA PRO A 4 -15.29 9.23 -8.58
C PRO A 4 -15.01 8.35 -9.81
N GLU A 5 -13.85 8.55 -10.45
CA GLU A 5 -13.42 7.73 -11.58
C GLU A 5 -12.74 6.44 -11.07
N PRO A 6 -13.15 5.25 -11.55
CA PRO A 6 -12.48 4.01 -11.19
C PRO A 6 -11.03 4.01 -11.69
N VAL A 7 -10.10 3.67 -10.80
CA VAL A 7 -8.68 3.54 -11.13
C VAL A 7 -8.10 2.29 -10.47
N VAL A 8 -7.21 1.60 -11.17
CA VAL A 8 -6.45 0.49 -10.60
C VAL A 8 -5.15 1.05 -10.02
N LEU A 9 -4.97 0.84 -8.73
CA LEU A 9 -3.74 1.19 -8.02
C LEU A 9 -2.97 -0.08 -7.68
N SER A 10 -1.65 -0.03 -7.79
CA SER A 10 -0.78 -1.08 -7.25
C SER A 10 -0.82 -1.07 -5.71
N ALA A 11 -0.46 -2.21 -5.10
CA ALA A 11 -0.34 -2.33 -3.64
C ALA A 11 0.54 -1.23 -3.04
N LEU A 12 1.67 -0.92 -3.68
CA LEU A 12 2.59 0.12 -3.24
C LEU A 12 1.94 1.51 -3.31
N GLU A 13 1.15 1.80 -4.33
CA GLU A 13 0.45 3.09 -4.44
C GLU A 13 -0.60 3.22 -3.35
N VAL A 14 -1.40 2.18 -3.08
CA VAL A 14 -2.38 2.17 -1.99
C VAL A 14 -1.69 2.39 -0.64
N CYS A 15 -0.62 1.64 -0.35
CA CYS A 15 0.15 1.80 0.89
C CYS A 15 0.74 3.21 1.01
N ASN A 16 1.30 3.76 -0.06
CA ASN A 16 1.85 5.11 -0.03
C ASN A 16 0.76 6.18 0.18
N GLN A 17 -0.41 6.04 -0.44
CA GLN A 17 -1.55 6.94 -0.18
C GLN A 17 -1.95 6.89 1.30
N LEU A 18 -2.00 5.69 1.90
CA LEU A 18 -2.40 5.48 3.29
C LEU A 18 -1.36 5.88 4.33
N ILE A 19 -0.06 5.80 4.05
CA ILE A 19 1.01 6.18 5.00
C ILE A 19 1.30 7.68 4.93
N HIS A 20 1.17 8.28 3.74
CA HIS A 20 1.42 9.71 3.52
C HIS A 20 0.15 10.56 3.55
N TYR A 21 -0.94 10.06 4.15
CA TYR A 21 -2.19 10.81 4.26
C TYR A 21 -2.00 12.03 5.17
N TYR A 22 -2.61 13.16 4.79
CA TYR A 22 -2.78 14.32 5.67
C TYR A 22 -4.24 14.50 6.08
N TRP A 23 -5.17 13.83 5.39
CA TRP A 23 -6.57 13.77 5.76
C TRP A 23 -7.19 12.43 5.35
N MET A 24 -8.02 11.89 6.25
CA MET A 24 -8.76 10.65 6.04
C MET A 24 -10.14 10.77 6.69
N GLU A 25 -11.16 10.29 6.02
CA GLU A 25 -12.52 10.18 6.55
C GLU A 25 -13.12 8.82 6.20
N THR A 26 -13.68 8.12 7.18
CA THR A 26 -14.38 6.86 6.97
C THR A 26 -15.85 7.10 6.65
N LEU A 27 -16.37 6.45 5.61
CA LEU A 27 -17.79 6.43 5.29
C LEU A 27 -18.42 5.16 5.87
N SER A 28 -19.61 5.31 6.44
CA SER A 28 -20.31 4.23 7.16
C SER A 28 -21.70 4.00 6.58
N GLU A 29 -22.08 2.72 6.50
CA GLU A 29 -23.47 2.31 6.32
C GLU A 29 -23.91 1.53 7.56
N GLY A 30 -24.83 2.11 8.33
CA GLY A 30 -25.27 1.55 9.61
C GLY A 30 -24.13 1.51 10.64
N ARG A 31 -23.62 0.31 10.95
CA ARG A 31 -22.57 0.08 11.95
C ARG A 31 -21.22 -0.33 11.35
N ALA A 32 -21.10 -0.38 10.02
CA ALA A 32 -19.90 -0.83 9.33
C ALA A 32 -19.29 0.30 8.51
N PHE A 33 -17.96 0.39 8.52
CA PHE A 33 -17.23 1.21 7.56
C PHE A 33 -17.23 0.52 6.20
N THR A 34 -17.70 1.23 5.17
CA THR A 34 -17.84 0.69 3.81
C THR A 34 -16.75 1.20 2.89
N SER A 35 -16.36 2.46 3.05
CA SER A 35 -15.23 3.07 2.34
C SER A 35 -14.51 4.10 3.20
N MET A 36 -13.39 4.59 2.70
CA MET A 36 -12.68 5.75 3.25
C MET A 36 -12.25 6.68 2.13
N LEU A 37 -12.32 7.98 2.41
CA LEU A 37 -11.75 9.02 1.59
C LEU A 37 -10.35 9.34 2.11
N VAL A 38 -9.36 9.33 1.23
CA VAL A 38 -7.95 9.57 1.56
C VAL A 38 -7.41 10.68 0.69
N PHE A 39 -6.80 11.67 1.34
CA PHE A 39 -5.95 12.66 0.69
C PHE A 39 -4.54 12.53 1.24
N SER A 40 -3.56 12.45 0.34
CA SER A 40 -2.17 12.24 0.70
C SER A 40 -1.22 13.16 -0.05
N ASP A 41 -0.05 13.35 0.54
CA ASP A 41 1.07 14.01 -0.14
C ASP A 41 1.76 13.11 -1.16
N TYR A 42 1.38 11.83 -1.25
CA TYR A 42 1.88 10.93 -2.28
C TYR A 42 1.18 11.24 -3.61
N LYS A 43 1.98 11.60 -4.63
CA LYS A 43 1.49 12.22 -5.88
C LYS A 43 0.67 13.49 -5.60
N ARG A 44 1.25 14.42 -4.82
CA ARG A 44 0.68 15.72 -4.41
C ARG A 44 -0.27 16.35 -5.42
N HIS A 45 -1.35 16.95 -4.91
CA HIS A 45 -2.33 17.78 -5.63
C HIS A 45 -3.11 17.08 -6.75
N THR A 46 -3.23 15.74 -6.73
CA THR A 46 -3.94 15.04 -7.78
C THR A 46 -5.41 14.80 -7.40
N TRP A 47 -5.72 13.85 -6.52
CA TRP A 47 -7.11 13.46 -6.26
C TRP A 47 -7.38 13.01 -4.82
N ALA A 48 -8.64 13.11 -4.41
CA ALA A 48 -9.16 12.36 -3.28
C ALA A 48 -9.41 10.91 -3.74
N TYR A 49 -8.93 9.93 -2.99
CA TYR A 49 -9.20 8.53 -3.26
C TYR A 49 -10.32 8.03 -2.37
N GLU A 50 -11.39 7.52 -2.96
CA GLU A 50 -12.33 6.67 -2.25
C GLU A 50 -11.87 5.22 -2.36
N ILE A 51 -11.60 4.59 -1.23
CA ILE A 51 -11.14 3.20 -1.16
C ILE A 51 -12.17 2.39 -0.37
N ARG A 52 -12.65 1.30 -0.96
CA ARG A 52 -13.54 0.36 -0.26
C ARG A 52 -12.77 -0.38 0.83
N ILE A 53 -13.40 -0.53 1.99
CA ILE A 53 -12.79 -1.23 3.13
C ILE A 53 -12.58 -2.71 2.80
N GLU A 54 -13.48 -3.34 2.06
CA GLU A 54 -13.34 -4.74 1.64
C GLU A 54 -12.09 -4.98 0.79
N ASP A 55 -11.83 -4.10 -0.19
CA ASP A 55 -10.66 -4.20 -1.06
C ASP A 55 -9.35 -4.00 -0.26
N LEU A 56 -9.36 -3.11 0.74
CA LEU A 56 -8.23 -2.93 1.66
C LEU A 56 -7.98 -4.15 2.53
N LEU A 57 -9.04 -4.77 3.07
CA LEU A 57 -8.90 -5.98 3.87
C LEU A 57 -8.36 -7.14 3.02
N GLN A 58 -8.81 -7.26 1.77
CA GLN A 58 -8.28 -8.26 0.85
C GLN A 58 -6.82 -7.99 0.49
N LEU A 59 -6.43 -6.73 0.30
CA LEU A 59 -5.03 -6.37 0.08
C LEU A 59 -4.16 -6.71 1.31
N PHE A 60 -4.62 -6.33 2.50
CA PHE A 60 -3.85 -6.50 3.73
C PHE A 60 -3.82 -7.94 4.25
N SER A 61 -4.78 -8.78 3.88
CA SER A 61 -4.71 -10.21 4.22
C SER A 61 -3.48 -10.88 3.60
N VAL A 62 -3.06 -10.46 2.40
CA VAL A 62 -1.84 -10.95 1.77
C VAL A 62 -0.62 -10.63 2.62
N PHE A 63 -0.50 -9.38 3.09
CA PHE A 63 0.62 -8.95 3.94
C PHE A 63 0.56 -9.49 5.37
N GLY A 64 -0.63 -9.88 5.84
CA GLY A 64 -0.84 -10.51 7.13
C GLY A 64 -0.58 -12.02 7.13
N ASP A 65 -0.39 -12.64 5.96
CA ASP A 65 -0.02 -14.04 5.84
C ASP A 65 1.48 -14.20 6.09
N ASP A 66 1.87 -15.04 7.05
CA ASP A 66 3.26 -15.31 7.40
C ASP A 66 4.10 -15.80 6.21
N SER A 67 3.47 -16.47 5.23
CA SER A 67 4.15 -16.90 4.00
C SER A 67 4.58 -15.73 3.10
N SER A 68 4.00 -14.55 3.27
CA SER A 68 4.37 -13.33 2.55
C SER A 68 5.55 -12.58 3.20
N ALA A 69 5.99 -13.00 4.40
CA ALA A 69 7.02 -12.31 5.14
C ALA A 69 8.34 -12.27 4.37
N VAL A 70 9.04 -11.15 4.43
CA VAL A 70 10.42 -11.06 3.96
C VAL A 70 11.34 -11.46 5.11
N VAL A 71 12.06 -12.57 4.96
CA VAL A 71 12.99 -13.09 5.97
C VAL A 71 14.42 -12.59 5.76
N GLY A 72 14.75 -12.16 4.53
CA GLY A 72 16.03 -11.56 4.23
C GLY A 72 16.03 -10.77 2.94
N THR A 73 17.02 -9.88 2.83
CA THR A 73 17.18 -8.99 1.68
C THR A 73 18.65 -8.76 1.35
N GLU A 74 18.97 -8.65 0.07
CA GLU A 74 20.23 -8.08 -0.42
C GLU A 74 19.96 -6.66 -0.91
N SER A 75 20.82 -5.72 -0.49
CA SER A 75 20.72 -4.32 -0.88
C SER A 75 22.04 -3.82 -1.47
N LYS A 76 21.95 -2.91 -2.43
CA LYS A 76 23.10 -2.25 -3.04
C LYS A 76 22.91 -0.74 -3.07
N TRP A 77 23.99 -0.01 -2.78
CA TRP A 77 24.00 1.44 -2.92
C TRP A 77 23.75 1.85 -4.38
N ASP A 78 22.77 2.73 -4.59
CA ASP A 78 22.43 3.36 -5.86
C ASP A 78 22.86 4.83 -5.82
N ASN A 79 23.89 5.18 -6.58
CA ASN A 79 24.40 6.55 -6.66
C ASN A 79 23.40 7.56 -7.22
N LYS A 80 22.43 7.14 -8.03
CA LYS A 80 21.42 8.05 -8.59
C LYS A 80 20.37 8.38 -7.53
N LYS A 81 19.96 7.39 -6.74
CA LYS A 81 18.98 7.59 -5.66
C LYS A 81 19.63 8.10 -4.38
N GLN A 82 20.95 8.01 -4.27
CA GLN A 82 21.70 8.30 -3.05
C GLN A 82 21.18 7.48 -1.87
N ASP A 83 20.87 6.21 -2.13
CA ASP A 83 20.25 5.31 -1.15
C ASP A 83 20.58 3.83 -1.45
N TYR A 84 20.41 2.96 -0.47
CA TYR A 84 20.46 1.51 -0.66
C TYR A 84 19.14 1.01 -1.23
N VAL A 85 19.22 0.30 -2.36
CA VAL A 85 18.06 -0.30 -3.03
C VAL A 85 18.12 -1.80 -2.85
N VAL A 86 17.00 -2.38 -2.43
CA VAL A 86 16.83 -3.84 -2.37
C VAL A 86 16.95 -4.42 -3.78
N THR A 87 17.93 -5.28 -4.00
CA THR A 87 18.16 -5.99 -5.26
C THR A 87 17.59 -7.40 -5.27
N LYS A 88 17.44 -8.00 -4.09
CA LYS A 88 16.72 -9.27 -3.87
C LYS A 88 16.08 -9.28 -2.49
N ALA A 89 14.95 -9.96 -2.39
CA ALA A 89 14.30 -10.30 -1.13
C ALA A 89 13.85 -11.75 -1.22
N TRP A 90 13.80 -12.45 -0.09
CA TRP A 90 13.30 -13.82 -0.01
C TRP A 90 12.43 -13.99 1.23
N GLY A 91 11.49 -14.93 1.13
CA GLY A 91 10.55 -15.28 2.18
C GLY A 91 10.74 -16.70 2.70
N PRO A 92 9.82 -17.16 3.56
CA PRO A 92 9.82 -18.54 4.05
C PRO A 92 9.70 -19.54 2.89
N GLY A 93 10.64 -20.49 2.81
CA GLY A 93 10.63 -21.55 1.79
C GLY A 93 11.41 -21.25 0.52
N ASP A 94 12.00 -20.05 0.38
CA ASP A 94 12.96 -19.78 -0.67
C ASP A 94 14.30 -20.46 -0.37
N SER A 95 14.97 -21.00 -1.39
CA SER A 95 16.25 -21.72 -1.26
C SER A 95 17.43 -20.92 -0.68
N LEU A 96 17.24 -19.62 -0.46
CA LEU A 96 18.22 -18.71 0.17
C LEU A 96 17.93 -18.47 1.66
N ALA A 97 16.89 -19.10 2.21
CA ALA A 97 16.48 -18.96 3.61
C ALA A 97 17.21 -19.91 4.58
N ASP A 98 18.14 -20.74 4.08
CA ASP A 98 18.93 -21.72 4.85
C ASP A 98 20.34 -21.22 5.22
#